data_AF-A0A4S0FZW8-F1
#
_entry.id   AF-A0A4S0FZW8-F1
#
_cell.length_a   1.000
_cell.length_b   1.000
_cell.length_c   1.000
_cell.angle_alpha   90.00
_cell.angle_beta   90.00
_cell.angle_gamma   90.00
#
_symmetry.space_group_name_H-M   'P 1'
#
loop_
_entity.id
_entity.type
_entity.pdbx_description
1 polymer ?
#
loop_
_entity_poly.entity_id
_entity_poly.type
_entity_poly.pdbx_seq_one_letter_code
_entity_poly.pdbx_strand_id
1 'polypeptide(L)'
;NGAAYSNPKVDALLEAAAIEIDPDKRVAQWKEIQQILVEDVPAIDIVAAPEITIYNKRIADHTIGAEGVAGSLAFAHIAAS
;
A
#
# COMPACT_ATOMS: atom_id res chain seq x y z
N ASN A 1 14.81 -3.27 6.81
CA ASN A 1 14.39 -1.87 6.62
C ASN A 1 15.64 -1.04 6.28
N GLY A 2 15.52 0.11 5.59
CA GLY A 2 16.68 0.96 5.25
C GLY A 2 17.13 1.89 6.39
N ALA A 3 16.23 2.15 7.34
CA ALA A 3 16.45 3.05 8.47
C ALA A 3 17.09 2.38 9.71
N ALA A 4 17.25 1.05 9.71
CA ALA A 4 17.67 0.26 10.88
C ALA A 4 16.83 0.52 12.16
N TYR A 5 15.61 1.05 12.01
CA TYR A 5 14.68 1.31 13.11
C TYR A 5 14.22 0.01 13.76
N SER A 6 14.09 0.01 15.10
CA SER A 6 13.59 -1.11 15.88
C SER A 6 12.83 -0.57 17.08
N ASN A 7 11.58 -1.03 17.24
CA ASN A 7 10.75 -0.70 18.39
C ASN A 7 9.88 -1.94 18.72
N PRO A 8 10.15 -2.64 19.84
CA PRO A 8 9.47 -3.90 20.15
C PRO A 8 7.96 -3.74 20.35
N LYS A 9 7.48 -2.52 20.67
CA LYS A 9 6.04 -2.24 20.75
C LYS A 9 5.41 -2.22 19.37
N VAL A 10 6.07 -1.58 18.39
CA VAL A 10 5.60 -1.54 16.99
C VAL A 10 5.59 -2.95 16.41
N ASP A 11 6.63 -3.75 16.67
CA ASP A 11 6.71 -5.14 16.22
C ASP A 11 5.53 -5.96 16.77
N ALA A 12 5.25 -5.87 18.08
CA ALA A 12 4.13 -6.57 18.71
C ALA A 12 2.76 -6.14 18.14
N LEU A 13 2.58 -4.85 17.84
CA LEU A 13 1.35 -4.34 17.23
C LEU A 13 1.18 -4.85 15.79
N LEU A 14 2.26 -4.89 15.00
CA LEU A 14 2.25 -5.41 13.63
C LEU A 14 1.89 -6.90 13.60
N GLU A 15 2.49 -7.71 14.47
CA GLU A 15 2.19 -9.14 14.61
C GLU A 15 0.72 -9.36 15.01
N ALA A 16 0.20 -8.57 15.95
CA ALA A 16 -1.20 -8.64 16.35
C ALA A 16 -2.16 -8.23 15.21
N ALA A 17 -1.83 -7.16 14.48
CA ALA A 17 -2.66 -6.67 13.38
C ALA A 17 -2.69 -7.63 12.17
N ALA A 18 -1.62 -8.39 11.96
CA ALA A 18 -1.52 -9.37 10.87
C ALA A 18 -2.53 -10.52 11.01
N ILE A 19 -2.91 -10.88 12.23
CA ILE A 19 -3.84 -11.99 12.51
C ILE A 19 -5.22 -11.54 13.04
N GLU A 20 -5.44 -10.24 13.22
CA GLU A 20 -6.68 -9.71 13.79
C GLU A 20 -7.84 -9.85 12.79
N ILE A 21 -8.93 -10.51 13.21
CA ILE A 21 -10.09 -10.77 12.34
C ILE A 21 -11.07 -9.60 12.39
N ASP A 22 -11.23 -8.95 13.56
CA ASP A 22 -12.12 -7.81 13.72
C ASP A 22 -11.58 -6.58 12.97
N PRO A 23 -12.30 -6.06 11.98
CA PRO A 23 -11.83 -4.95 11.15
C PRO A 23 -11.64 -3.66 11.95
N ASP A 24 -12.52 -3.35 12.91
CA ASP A 24 -12.45 -2.12 13.70
C ASP A 24 -11.25 -2.17 14.65
N LYS A 25 -11.01 -3.34 15.25
CA LYS A 25 -9.84 -3.57 16.09
C LYS A 25 -8.53 -3.49 15.30
N ARG A 26 -8.50 -4.07 14.09
CA ARG A 26 -7.33 -4.00 13.20
C ARG A 26 -7.01 -2.56 12.80
N VAL A 27 -8.04 -1.78 12.49
CA VAL A 27 -7.88 -0.34 12.18
C VAL A 27 -7.32 0.42 13.40
N ALA A 28 -7.79 0.13 14.61
CA ALA A 28 -7.27 0.75 15.82
C ALA A 28 -5.78 0.44 16.04
N GLN A 29 -5.36 -0.82 15.85
CA GLN A 29 -3.96 -1.22 15.92
C GLN A 29 -3.09 -0.48 14.89
N TRP A 30 -3.55 -0.37 13.64
CA TRP A 30 -2.83 0.38 12.60
C TRP A 30 -2.70 1.87 12.90
N LYS A 31 -3.71 2.47 13.53
CA LYS A 31 -3.63 3.87 13.99
C LYS A 31 -2.58 4.06 15.07
N GLU A 32 -2.50 3.15 16.04
CA GLU A 32 -1.48 3.20 17.09
C GLU A 32 -0.07 3.03 16.51
N ILE A 33 0.11 2.09 15.58
CA ILE A 33 1.38 1.92 14.85
C ILE A 33 1.79 3.23 14.17
N GLN A 34 0.88 3.84 13.41
CA GLN A 34 1.16 5.08 12.69
C GLN A 34 1.46 6.25 13.63
N GLN A 35 0.79 6.35 14.78
CA GLN A 35 1.08 7.38 15.79
C GLN A 35 2.51 7.24 16.32
N ILE A 36 2.93 6.03 16.69
CA ILE A 36 4.30 5.78 17.16
C ILE A 36 5.32 6.11 16.08
N LEU A 37 5.08 5.70 14.82
CA LEU A 37 6.00 5.98 13.72
C LEU A 37 6.11 7.48 13.42
N VAL A 38 5.03 8.25 13.57
CA VAL A 38 5.06 9.72 13.44
C VAL A 38 5.88 10.35 14.57
N GLU A 39 5.81 9.82 15.79
CA GLU A 39 6.59 10.32 16.94
C GLU A 39 8.08 9.96 16.81
N ASP A 40 8.39 8.73 16.38
CA ASP A 40 9.76 8.23 16.28
C ASP A 40 10.49 8.72 15.02
N VAL A 41 9.75 9.20 14.01
CA VAL A 41 10.25 9.69 12.71
C VAL A 41 11.36 8.80 12.12
N PRO A 42 11.16 7.47 11.97
CA PRO A 42 12.19 6.58 11.45
C PRO A 42 12.44 6.79 9.95
N ALA A 43 11.49 7.43 9.27
CA ALA A 43 11.58 7.89 7.90
C ALA A 43 10.89 9.25 7.79
N ILE A 44 11.33 10.06 6.81
CA ILE A 44 10.67 11.31 6.44
C ILE A 44 9.98 11.07 5.10
N ASP A 45 8.67 10.88 5.13
CA ASP A 45 7.87 10.72 3.92
C ASP A 45 7.62 12.11 3.29
N ILE A 46 8.16 12.34 2.09
CA ILE A 46 8.13 13.66 1.43
C ILE A 46 6.93 13.80 0.48
N VAL A 47 6.55 12.73 -0.22
CA VAL A 47 5.46 12.73 -1.21
C VAL A 47 4.90 11.32 -1.39
N ALA A 48 3.58 11.23 -1.52
CA ALA A 48 2.90 10.06 -2.05
C ALA A 48 2.64 10.30 -3.55
N ALA A 49 3.55 9.84 -4.41
CA ALA A 49 3.41 10.02 -5.85
C ALA A 49 2.21 9.20 -6.37
N PRO A 50 1.37 9.78 -7.26
CA PRO A 50 0.31 9.01 -7.90
C PRO A 50 0.93 7.95 -8.81
N GLU A 51 0.25 6.81 -8.93
CA GLU A 51 0.60 5.83 -9.94
C GLU A 51 0.09 6.31 -11.31
N ILE A 52 1.00 6.57 -12.24
CA ILE A 52 0.68 7.09 -13.57
C ILE A 52 0.97 6.00 -14.61
N THR A 53 -0.07 5.60 -15.34
CA THR A 53 0.07 4.68 -16.49
C THR A 53 0.00 5.44 -17.80
N ILE A 54 1.07 5.37 -18.59
CA ILE A 54 1.09 5.85 -19.98
C ILE A 54 0.76 4.66 -20.89
N TYR A 55 -0.26 4.81 -21.72
CA TYR A 55 -0.75 3.73 -22.59
C TYR A 55 -1.14 4.24 -23.97
N ASN A 56 -1.22 3.31 -24.93
CA ASN A 56 -1.76 3.60 -26.25
C ASN A 56 -3.29 3.61 -26.18
N LYS A 57 -3.94 4.67 -26.68
CA LYS A 57 -5.42 4.81 -26.67
C LYS A 57 -6.20 3.66 -27.32
N ARG A 58 -5.54 2.85 -28.16
CA ARG A 58 -6.14 1.64 -28.74
C ARG A 58 -6.23 0.48 -27.77
N ILE A 59 -5.71 0.59 -26.54
CA ILE A 59 -5.75 -0.47 -25.54
C ILE A 59 -6.76 -0.09 -24.46
N ALA A 60 -7.71 -0.98 -24.21
CA ALA A 60 -8.70 -0.87 -23.14
C ALA A 60 -8.41 -1.88 -22.03
N ASP A 61 -8.98 -1.64 -20.85
CA ASP A 61 -8.94 -2.53 -19.66
C ASP A 61 -7.53 -3.00 -19.23
N HIS A 62 -6.52 -2.13 -19.40
CA HIS A 62 -5.12 -2.46 -19.15
C HIS A 62 -4.66 -2.29 -17.69
N THR A 63 -5.28 -1.42 -16.88
CA THR A 63 -4.88 -1.18 -15.48
C THR A 63 -6.10 -0.95 -14.60
N ILE A 64 -6.89 -2.00 -14.41
CA ILE A 64 -8.17 -1.96 -13.68
C ILE A 64 -8.02 -2.23 -12.17
N GLY A 65 -6.87 -2.74 -11.74
CA GLY A 65 -6.55 -3.10 -10.34
C GLY A 65 -5.61 -2.10 -9.67
N ALA A 66 -5.43 -2.26 -8.36
CA ALA A 66 -4.55 -1.42 -7.55
C ALA A 66 -3.05 -1.66 -7.82
N GLU A 67 -2.73 -2.77 -8.50
CA GLU A 67 -1.39 -3.13 -8.94
C GLU A 67 -0.96 -2.39 -10.22
N GLY A 68 -1.87 -1.59 -10.80
CA GLY A 68 -1.61 -0.84 -12.02
C GLY A 68 -1.05 -1.72 -13.13
N VAL A 69 0.09 -1.31 -13.69
CA VAL A 69 0.76 -2.02 -14.80
C VAL A 69 1.39 -3.35 -14.40
N ALA A 70 1.59 -3.59 -13.09
CA ALA A 70 2.10 -4.86 -12.58
C ALA A 70 0.99 -5.92 -12.39
N GLY A 71 -0.27 -5.55 -12.62
CA GLY A 71 -1.40 -6.48 -12.62
C GLY A 71 -1.35 -7.49 -13.76
N SER A 72 -2.31 -8.42 -13.79
CA SER A 72 -2.28 -9.56 -14.74
C SER A 72 -2.45 -9.17 -16.21
N LEU A 73 -2.99 -7.99 -16.50
CA LEU A 73 -3.42 -7.56 -17.84
C LEU A 73 -4.42 -8.51 -18.52
N ALA A 74 -5.06 -9.42 -17.78
CA ALA A 74 -5.89 -10.48 -18.36
C ALA A 74 -7.13 -9.97 -19.12
N PHE A 75 -7.55 -8.74 -18.86
CA PHE A 75 -8.67 -8.08 -19.53
C PHE A 75 -8.23 -7.09 -20.61
N ALA A 76 -6.91 -6.87 -20.75
CA ALA A 76 -6.38 -5.91 -21.71
C ALA A 76 -6.64 -6.38 -23.14
N HIS A 77 -7.18 -5.49 -23.97
CA HIS A 77 -7.51 -5.80 -25.35
C HIS A 77 -7.40 -4.57 -26.25
N ILE A 78 -7.37 -4.79 -27.57
CA ILE A 78 -7.43 -3.71 -28.55
C ILE A 78 -8.88 -3.24 -28.63
N ALA A 79 -9.11 -1.96 -28.32
CA ALA A 79 -10.42 -1.31 -28.42
C ALA A 79 -10.92 -1.37 -29.87
N ALA A 80 -12.20 -1.70 -30.04
CA ALA A 80 -12.87 -1.60 -31.34
C ALA A 80 -12.89 -0.15 -31.82
N SER A 81 -12.77 0.04 -33.14
CA SER A 81 -12.80 1.37 -33.78
C SER A 81 -14.18 2.00 -33.76
#